data_AF-A0A1B9RUS2-F1
#
_entry.id   AF-A0A1B9RUS2-F1
#
_cell.length_a   1.000
_cell.length_b   1.000
_cell.length_c   1.000
_cell.angle_alpha   90.00
_cell.angle_beta   90.00
_cell.angle_gamma   90.00
#
_symmetry.space_group_name_H-M   'P 1'
#
loop_
_entity.id
_entity.type
_entity.pdbx_description
1 polymer ?
#
loop_
_entity_poly.entity_id
_entity_poly.type
_entity_poly.pdbx_seq_one_letter_code
_entity_poly.pdbx_strand_id
1 'polypeptide(L)'
;MVRFLSNRSDVFDPIGLLAPRPWFGGESFHQNRWPIVWVNGKGSRLPDKPVEISFEEAITPWPNLTRLSDPGNEHDLLTSKLLIYLAMEPAPVGWLKAPSSVPGVHRRYLNLVRYRHVVNAPGNANLSTSHYRDFEARLLKGGVGALLDTQARARRLVEGYDGAEIEVEFGDRGYFFGRHIETLLGLSFNQLNPSAFAILKEFCDRRGFAFQRLERKLVKDSERINRKTTGDAYRKVWTALWDFREILSHDAIPFRAEPLGGGWAGEERRTPDSPPYQTSFLVNAALRLLLDDVALQILELAQLQGFASGKEQQHEQAFVHISRRLVQLGFDGIAVAYRHTRWTDGEGNSLRTTLFVIIVVACVIVLANFTARRDSELASLRPDCLSFDAFGAAWLECFITKNKNESVKLPATATIQKAVELLNKIGSAVGVDFR
;
A
#
# COMPACT_ATOMS: atom_id res chain seq x y z
N MET A 1 16.91 -2.97 26.66
CA MET A 1 16.22 -2.52 27.88
C MET A 1 17.23 -1.71 28.68
N VAL A 2 17.34 -0.42 28.35
CA VAL A 2 18.43 0.46 28.78
C VAL A 2 17.90 1.33 29.93
N ARG A 3 18.44 1.15 31.14
CA ARG A 3 18.29 2.11 32.24
C ARG A 3 19.42 3.13 32.10
N PHE A 4 19.11 4.39 31.81
CA PHE A 4 20.06 5.50 31.98
C PHE A 4 19.54 6.51 33.01
N LEU A 5 20.27 6.51 34.13
CA LEU A 5 20.64 7.60 35.02
C LEU A 5 19.94 8.97 34.82
N SER A 6 19.01 9.27 35.74
CA SER A 6 18.61 10.64 36.06
C SER A 6 19.59 11.23 37.06
N ASN A 7 20.32 12.28 36.68
CA ASN A 7 20.74 13.39 37.55
C ASN A 7 21.74 14.27 36.79
N ARG A 8 21.23 15.15 35.94
CA ARG A 8 21.78 16.48 35.63
C ARG A 8 20.70 17.27 34.90
N SER A 9 20.56 18.54 35.26
CA SER A 9 19.68 19.54 34.66
C SER A 9 20.14 19.99 33.27
N ASP A 10 20.76 19.07 32.51
CA ASP A 10 21.05 19.23 31.10
C ASP A 10 19.80 18.73 30.36
N VAL A 11 19.26 19.54 29.44
CA VAL A 11 18.12 19.17 28.62
C VAL A 11 18.44 17.82 27.97
N PHE A 12 17.70 16.78 28.36
CA PHE A 12 17.89 15.43 27.82
C PHE A 12 17.58 15.49 26.32
N ASP A 13 18.62 15.39 25.50
CA ASP A 13 18.53 15.38 24.05
C ASP A 13 18.64 13.94 23.53
N PRO A 14 17.52 13.23 23.34
CA PRO A 14 17.57 11.86 22.87
C PRO A 14 18.00 11.75 21.39
N ILE A 15 17.98 12.84 20.61
CA ILE A 15 18.39 12.83 19.20
C ILE A 15 19.91 12.76 19.09
N GLY A 16 20.63 13.54 19.90
CA GLY A 16 22.09 13.49 19.98
C GLY A 16 22.64 12.13 20.41
N LEU A 17 21.81 11.30 21.06
CA LEU A 17 22.16 9.96 21.52
C LEU A 17 21.89 8.86 20.48
N LEU A 18 21.26 9.17 19.34
CA LEU A 18 20.94 8.18 18.32
C LEU A 18 22.21 7.70 17.60
N ALA A 19 22.38 6.38 17.53
CA ALA A 19 23.48 5.79 16.78
C ALA A 19 23.32 6.08 15.27
N PRO A 20 24.39 6.48 14.56
CA PRO A 20 24.37 6.60 13.11
C PRO A 20 23.90 5.31 12.45
N ARG A 21 23.06 5.43 11.41
CA ARG A 21 22.49 4.28 10.71
C ARG A 21 22.85 4.29 9.23
N PRO A 22 23.09 3.12 8.60
CA PRO A 22 23.40 3.04 7.17
C PRO A 22 22.31 3.60 6.26
N TRP A 23 21.06 3.67 6.75
CA TRP A 23 19.94 4.23 5.99
C TRP A 23 19.86 5.76 6.07
N PHE A 24 20.62 6.39 6.97
CA PHE A 24 20.62 7.83 7.15
C PHE A 24 21.79 8.44 6.40
N GLY A 25 21.51 9.25 5.39
CA GLY A 25 22.53 9.93 4.58
C GLY A 25 22.88 11.34 5.07
N GLY A 26 22.32 11.77 6.21
CA GLY A 26 22.57 13.10 6.78
C GLY A 26 23.78 13.11 7.71
N GLU A 27 24.30 14.31 8.00
CA GLU A 27 25.45 14.47 8.91
C GLU A 27 25.01 14.39 10.37
N SER A 28 23.78 14.81 10.67
CA SER A 28 23.25 14.88 12.03
C SER A 28 21.74 14.72 12.04
N PHE A 29 21.22 13.98 13.02
CA PHE A 29 19.77 13.84 13.23
C PHE A 29 19.11 15.17 13.69
N HIS A 30 19.88 16.18 14.08
CA HIS A 30 19.36 17.53 14.36
C HIS A 30 18.91 18.27 13.10
N GLN A 31 19.37 17.88 11.92
CA GLN A 31 18.98 18.53 10.67
C GLN A 31 17.46 18.47 10.46
N ASN A 32 16.89 19.52 9.88
CA ASN A 32 15.47 19.58 9.52
C ASN A 32 15.16 18.95 8.15
N ARG A 33 16.17 18.35 7.52
CA ARG A 33 16.01 17.54 6.32
C ARG A 33 16.80 16.25 6.48
N TRP A 34 16.12 15.13 6.34
CA TRP A 34 16.73 13.81 6.45
C TRP A 34 16.73 13.13 5.08
N PRO A 35 17.89 12.96 4.43
CA PRO A 35 18.01 12.10 3.27
C PRO A 35 18.06 10.64 3.73
N ILE A 36 17.08 9.85 3.31
CA ILE A 36 16.96 8.43 3.66
C ILE A 36 17.28 7.59 2.44
N VAL A 37 18.25 6.70 2.58
CA VAL A 37 18.73 5.77 1.56
C VAL A 37 18.48 4.36 2.04
N TRP A 38 18.13 3.43 1.15
CA TRP A 38 18.09 2.01 1.51
C TRP A 38 19.30 1.29 0.92
N VAL A 39 20.02 0.58 1.77
CA VAL A 39 21.03 -0.36 1.32
C VAL A 39 20.35 -1.74 1.30
N ASN A 40 19.75 -2.11 0.18
CA ASN A 40 19.24 -3.48 0.02
C ASN A 40 20.44 -4.44 0.05
N GLY A 41 20.55 -5.26 1.10
CA GLY A 41 21.59 -6.30 1.23
C GLY A 41 21.51 -7.44 0.19
N LYS A 42 20.63 -7.34 -0.83
CA LYS A 42 20.45 -8.34 -1.87
C LYS A 42 20.33 -7.68 -3.25
N GLY A 43 21.47 -7.44 -3.90
CA GLY A 43 21.64 -7.50 -5.36
C GLY A 43 20.82 -6.58 -6.28
N SER A 44 19.95 -5.69 -5.79
CA SER A 44 19.25 -4.73 -6.67
C SER A 44 20.26 -3.69 -7.17
N ARG A 45 20.63 -3.79 -8.45
CA ARG A 45 21.70 -3.00 -9.11
C ARG A 45 21.45 -1.50 -9.21
N LEU A 46 20.36 -0.96 -8.65
CA LEU A 46 20.13 0.47 -8.56
C LEU A 46 19.74 0.83 -7.12
N PRO A 47 20.43 1.78 -6.46
CA PRO A 47 19.95 2.32 -5.20
C PRO A 47 18.60 2.97 -5.43
N ASP A 48 17.62 2.70 -4.57
CA ASP A 48 16.37 3.44 -4.56
C ASP A 48 16.69 4.94 -4.46
N LYS A 49 16.00 5.76 -5.27
CA LYS A 49 16.15 7.22 -5.21
C LYS A 49 16.00 7.66 -3.75
N PRO A 50 16.96 8.43 -3.18
CA PRO A 50 16.87 8.88 -1.81
C PRO A 50 15.52 9.56 -1.54
N VAL A 51 14.92 9.20 -0.41
CA VAL A 51 13.68 9.84 0.06
C VAL A 51 14.08 10.92 1.05
N GLU A 52 13.76 12.18 0.72
CA GLU A 52 13.98 13.31 1.63
C GLU A 52 12.74 13.52 2.51
N ILE A 53 12.95 13.60 3.83
CA ILE A 53 11.94 14.04 4.79
C ILE A 53 12.28 15.46 5.23
N SER A 54 11.35 16.39 5.07
CA SER A 54 11.45 17.76 5.57
C SER A 54 10.68 17.88 6.88
N PHE A 55 11.29 18.46 7.91
CA PHE A 55 10.63 18.81 9.17
C PHE A 55 10.20 20.29 9.21
N GLU A 56 10.41 21.04 8.12
CA GLU A 56 9.94 22.42 7.94
C GLU A 56 8.46 22.50 7.51
N GLU A 57 7.65 21.52 7.91
CA GLU A 57 6.26 21.41 7.50
C GLU A 57 5.36 22.27 8.38
N ALA A 58 4.43 23.00 7.75
CA ALA A 58 3.45 23.80 8.47
C ALA A 58 2.45 22.91 9.24
N ILE A 59 2.17 23.26 10.48
CA ILE A 59 1.23 22.56 11.36
C ILE A 59 -0.10 23.33 11.43
N THR A 60 -0.02 24.61 11.77
CA THR A 60 -1.19 25.47 11.86
C THR A 60 -1.36 26.28 10.57
N PRO A 61 -2.60 26.58 10.16
CA PRO A 61 -2.84 27.47 9.04
C PRO A 61 -2.58 28.93 9.44
N TRP A 62 -2.48 29.81 8.45
CA TRP A 62 -2.64 31.25 8.64
C TRP A 62 -3.98 31.55 9.38
N PRO A 63 -4.05 32.58 10.25
CA PRO A 63 -3.01 33.58 10.57
C PRO A 63 -1.93 33.11 11.54
N ASN A 64 -2.19 32.04 12.29
CA ASN A 64 -1.30 31.56 13.33
C ASN A 64 -0.32 30.52 12.78
N LEU A 65 0.29 30.78 11.62
CA LEU A 65 1.16 29.83 10.93
C LEU A 65 2.36 29.49 11.82
N THR A 66 2.52 28.21 12.11
CA THR A 66 3.68 27.63 12.79
C THR A 66 4.13 26.39 12.05
N ARG A 67 5.42 26.11 12.11
CA ARG A 67 6.09 24.94 11.53
C ARG A 67 6.48 23.97 12.61
N LEU A 68 6.63 22.71 12.22
CA LEU A 68 7.14 21.67 13.10
C LEU A 68 8.56 21.97 13.62
N SER A 69 9.37 22.69 12.84
CA SER A 69 10.71 23.14 13.20
C SER A 69 10.75 24.35 14.14
N ASP A 70 9.62 25.01 14.42
CA ASP A 70 9.61 26.20 15.28
C ASP A 70 9.84 25.83 16.75
N PRO A 71 10.48 26.71 17.56
CA PRO A 71 10.82 26.40 18.97
C PRO A 71 9.63 25.97 19.84
N GLY A 72 8.43 26.46 19.57
CA GLY A 72 7.22 26.07 20.31
C GLY A 72 6.76 24.63 20.07
N ASN A 73 7.31 23.95 19.06
CA ASN A 73 6.91 22.61 18.62
C ASN A 73 8.03 21.57 18.80
N GLU A 74 9.03 21.85 19.66
CA GLU A 74 10.20 21.00 19.86
C GLU A 74 9.85 19.56 20.24
N HIS A 75 8.89 19.36 21.16
CA HIS A 75 8.44 18.02 21.55
C HIS A 75 7.82 17.24 20.38
N ASP A 76 7.10 17.92 19.48
CA ASP A 76 6.51 17.30 18.30
C ASP A 76 7.57 16.99 17.24
N LEU A 77 8.53 17.89 17.02
CA LEU A 77 9.68 17.65 16.16
C LEU A 77 10.46 16.41 16.62
N LEU A 78 10.74 16.37 17.93
CA LEU A 78 11.46 15.29 18.59
C LEU A 78 10.73 13.96 18.43
N THR A 79 9.43 13.93 18.71
CA THR A 79 8.59 12.73 18.53
C THR A 79 8.55 12.28 17.08
N SER A 80 8.41 13.20 16.13
CA SER A 80 8.38 12.89 14.69
C SER A 80 9.70 12.22 14.23
N LYS A 81 10.83 12.77 14.65
CA LYS A 81 12.17 12.24 14.37
C LYS A 81 12.38 10.86 14.99
N LEU A 82 12.05 10.70 16.28
CA LEU A 82 12.16 9.42 16.99
C LEU A 82 11.25 8.34 16.39
N LEU A 83 10.00 8.68 16.04
CA LEU A 83 9.10 7.74 15.38
C LEU A 83 9.64 7.26 14.04
N ILE A 84 10.22 8.15 13.22
CA ILE A 84 10.85 7.76 11.95
C ILE A 84 12.05 6.85 12.21
N TYR A 85 12.93 7.22 13.15
CA TYR A 85 14.08 6.42 13.52
C TYR A 85 13.67 5.00 13.95
N LEU A 86 12.75 4.90 14.89
CA LEU A 86 12.24 3.62 15.41
C LEU A 86 11.52 2.81 14.32
N ALA A 87 10.77 3.47 13.42
CA ALA A 87 10.09 2.80 12.31
C ALA A 87 11.05 2.10 11.34
N MET A 88 12.26 2.65 11.20
CA MET A 88 13.32 2.22 10.29
C MET A 88 14.28 1.19 10.90
N GLU A 89 14.18 0.94 12.21
CA GLU A 89 14.98 -0.11 12.86
C GLU A 89 14.64 -1.50 12.31
N PRO A 90 15.56 -2.48 12.41
CA PRO A 90 15.23 -3.87 12.11
C PRO A 90 14.08 -4.38 13.01
N ALA A 91 13.35 -5.37 12.50
CA ALA A 91 12.43 -6.14 13.34
C ALA A 91 13.20 -6.75 14.53
N PRO A 92 12.61 -6.82 15.74
CA PRO A 92 11.19 -6.58 16.03
C PRO A 92 10.83 -5.12 16.35
N VAL A 93 11.79 -4.19 16.39
CA VAL A 93 11.54 -2.79 16.80
C VAL A 93 10.87 -2.00 15.68
N GLY A 94 11.48 -1.98 14.50
CA GLY A 94 10.90 -1.27 13.35
C GLY A 94 9.93 -2.12 12.55
N TRP A 95 9.09 -1.43 11.78
CA TRP A 95 7.97 -2.03 11.06
C TRP A 95 7.92 -1.63 9.58
N LEU A 96 8.83 -0.75 9.13
CA LEU A 96 8.91 -0.37 7.72
C LEU A 96 9.71 -1.38 6.92
N LYS A 97 9.19 -1.72 5.74
CA LYS A 97 9.82 -2.65 4.79
C LYS A 97 10.54 -1.95 3.64
N ALA A 98 10.34 -0.63 3.49
CA ALA A 98 10.90 0.17 2.40
C ALA A 98 10.96 1.67 2.76
N PRO A 99 11.93 2.44 2.25
CA PRO A 99 12.04 3.89 2.50
C PRO A 99 10.86 4.68 1.96
N SER A 100 10.27 4.23 0.87
CA SER A 100 9.09 4.86 0.25
C SER A 100 7.89 4.94 1.21
N SER A 101 7.91 4.18 2.31
CA SER A 101 6.89 4.21 3.36
C SER A 101 7.15 5.27 4.44
N VAL A 102 8.37 5.81 4.57
CA VAL A 102 8.73 6.80 5.60
C VAL A 102 7.93 8.09 5.50
N PRO A 103 7.74 8.71 4.31
CA PRO A 103 6.89 9.90 4.19
C PRO A 103 5.46 9.63 4.68
N GLY A 104 4.99 8.39 4.54
CA GLY A 104 3.70 7.95 5.06
C GLY A 104 3.64 7.96 6.59
N VAL A 105 4.70 7.56 7.29
CA VAL A 105 4.76 7.63 8.77
C VAL A 105 4.80 9.08 9.22
N HIS A 106 5.74 9.86 8.69
CA HIS A 106 5.91 11.28 9.02
C HIS A 106 4.61 12.07 8.80
N ARG A 107 4.00 11.96 7.61
CA ARG A 107 2.75 12.66 7.28
C ARG A 107 1.58 12.29 8.19
N ARG A 108 1.48 11.03 8.63
CA ARG A 108 0.38 10.60 9.52
C ARG A 108 0.58 11.15 10.93
N TYR A 109 1.80 11.14 11.45
CA TYR A 109 2.12 11.81 12.71
C TYR A 109 1.87 13.32 12.62
N LEU A 110 2.34 13.97 11.56
CA LEU A 110 2.10 15.40 11.33
C LEU A 110 0.60 15.73 11.34
N ASN A 111 -0.24 14.91 10.71
CA ASN A 111 -1.69 15.10 10.77
C ASN A 111 -2.29 14.92 12.17
N LEU A 112 -1.70 14.06 13.01
CA LEU A 112 -2.09 13.96 14.42
C LEU A 112 -1.71 15.23 15.19
N VAL A 113 -0.52 15.80 14.94
CA VAL A 113 -0.12 17.10 15.51
C VAL A 113 -1.09 18.20 15.07
N ARG A 114 -1.40 18.28 13.77
CA ARG A 114 -2.38 19.26 13.24
C ARG A 114 -3.77 19.08 13.86
N TYR A 115 -4.21 17.84 14.06
CA TYR A 115 -5.45 17.53 14.76
C TYR A 115 -5.41 18.01 16.22
N ARG A 116 -4.30 17.77 16.92
CA ARG A 116 -4.08 18.23 18.30
C ARG A 116 -4.27 19.73 18.45
N HIS A 117 -3.77 20.53 17.51
CA HIS A 117 -4.05 21.98 17.50
C HIS A 117 -5.53 22.31 17.28
N VAL A 118 -6.26 21.55 16.47
CA VAL A 118 -7.71 21.75 16.26
C VAL A 118 -8.51 21.49 17.54
N VAL A 119 -8.06 20.55 18.38
CA VAL A 119 -8.71 20.21 19.65
C VAL A 119 -8.02 20.82 20.88
N ASN A 120 -7.10 21.76 20.68
CA ASN A 120 -6.34 22.45 21.74
C ASN A 120 -5.60 21.51 22.71
N ALA A 121 -5.00 20.44 22.19
CA ALA A 121 -4.17 19.50 22.94
C ALA A 121 -2.67 19.81 22.71
N PRO A 122 -1.97 20.49 23.63
CA PRO A 122 -0.64 21.04 23.39
C PRO A 122 0.46 19.98 23.24
N GLY A 123 0.28 18.78 23.82
CA GLY A 123 1.20 17.64 23.75
C GLY A 123 0.47 16.32 23.49
N ASN A 124 1.20 15.27 23.09
CA ASN A 124 0.68 13.90 23.10
C ASN A 124 0.31 13.46 24.52
N ALA A 125 1.00 13.97 25.53
CA ALA A 125 0.67 13.78 26.95
C ALA A 125 -0.72 14.31 27.34
N ASN A 126 -1.28 15.26 26.58
CA ASN A 126 -2.61 15.82 26.80
C ASN A 126 -3.71 15.07 26.03
N LEU A 127 -3.37 14.06 25.24
CA LEU A 127 -4.35 13.24 24.55
C LEU A 127 -5.10 12.35 25.54
N SER A 128 -6.35 12.04 25.20
CA SER A 128 -7.24 11.22 26.03
C SER A 128 -8.05 10.28 25.15
N THR A 129 -8.75 9.33 25.76
CA THR A 129 -9.66 8.44 25.04
C THR A 129 -10.76 9.21 24.30
N SER A 130 -11.22 10.36 24.81
CA SER A 130 -12.20 11.19 24.10
C SER A 130 -11.61 11.83 22.85
N HIS A 131 -10.35 12.28 22.89
CA HIS A 131 -9.65 12.77 21.69
C HIS A 131 -9.50 11.66 20.65
N TYR A 132 -9.14 10.44 21.05
CA TYR A 132 -9.07 9.33 20.09
C TYR A 132 -10.43 9.03 19.43
N ARG A 133 -11.51 9.06 20.21
CA ARG A 133 -12.88 8.85 19.69
C ARG A 133 -13.29 9.95 18.71
N ASP A 134 -13.02 11.20 19.03
CA ASP A 134 -13.28 12.34 18.13
C ASP A 134 -12.41 12.27 16.86
N PHE A 135 -11.12 11.97 16.99
CA PHE A 135 -10.20 11.74 15.87
C PHE A 135 -10.76 10.69 14.91
N GLU A 136 -11.18 9.55 15.43
CA GLU A 136 -11.72 8.45 14.65
C GLU A 136 -13.06 8.82 13.99
N ALA A 137 -13.97 9.45 14.74
CA ALA A 137 -15.26 9.90 14.21
C ALA A 137 -15.09 10.90 13.05
N ARG A 138 -14.16 11.86 13.16
CA ARG A 138 -13.85 12.82 12.09
C ARG A 138 -13.23 12.13 10.88
N LEU A 139 -12.25 11.25 11.11
CA LEU A 139 -11.60 10.51 10.03
C LEU A 139 -12.62 9.63 9.29
N LEU A 140 -13.57 8.99 10.00
CA LEU A 140 -14.65 8.20 9.41
C LEU A 140 -15.63 9.07 8.60
N LYS A 141 -15.98 10.25 9.11
CA LYS A 141 -16.95 11.17 8.48
C LYS A 141 -16.45 11.75 7.16
N GLY A 142 -15.17 12.10 7.06
CA GLY A 142 -14.66 12.81 5.87
C GLY A 142 -13.15 12.71 5.66
N GLY A 143 -12.51 11.68 6.20
CA GLY A 143 -11.07 11.48 6.08
C GLY A 143 -10.28 12.63 6.70
N VAL A 144 -9.11 12.89 6.11
CA VAL A 144 -8.19 13.95 6.58
C VAL A 144 -8.82 15.34 6.49
N GLY A 145 -9.70 15.57 5.50
CA GLY A 145 -10.37 16.86 5.34
C GLY A 145 -11.27 17.22 6.52
N ALA A 146 -12.03 16.24 7.04
CA ALA A 146 -12.85 16.42 8.24
C ALA A 146 -11.99 16.47 9.52
N LEU A 147 -10.88 15.75 9.55
CA LEU A 147 -9.94 15.78 10.68
C LEU A 147 -9.35 17.18 10.89
N LEU A 148 -9.00 17.87 9.80
CA LEU A 148 -8.24 19.13 9.84
C LEU A 148 -9.08 20.39 9.56
N ASP A 149 -10.39 20.23 9.40
CA ASP A 149 -11.33 21.28 9.01
C ASP A 149 -10.85 22.07 7.78
N THR A 150 -10.55 21.33 6.70
CA THR A 150 -9.96 21.93 5.49
C THR A 150 -10.84 22.99 4.85
N GLN A 151 -12.16 22.92 5.07
CA GLN A 151 -13.10 23.90 4.56
C GLN A 151 -12.94 25.24 5.27
N ALA A 152 -12.89 25.27 6.60
CA ALA A 152 -12.66 26.51 7.33
C ALA A 152 -11.27 27.11 7.06
N ARG A 153 -10.25 26.27 6.84
CA ARG A 153 -8.91 26.73 6.42
C ARG A 153 -8.94 27.42 5.07
N ALA A 154 -9.62 26.82 4.08
CA ALA A 154 -9.76 27.42 2.75
C ALA A 154 -10.53 28.74 2.78
N ARG A 155 -11.62 28.84 3.56
CA ARG A 155 -12.36 30.11 3.72
C ARG A 155 -11.50 31.21 4.33
N ARG A 156 -10.81 30.91 5.44
CA ARG A 156 -9.93 31.89 6.10
C ARG A 156 -8.83 32.40 5.19
N LEU A 157 -8.25 31.52 4.37
CA LEU A 157 -7.24 31.92 3.39
C LEU A 157 -7.83 32.90 2.36
N VAL A 158 -9.01 32.60 1.84
CA VAL A 158 -9.72 33.48 0.88
C VAL A 158 -10.07 34.82 1.53
N GLU A 159 -10.60 34.81 2.74
CA GLU A 159 -10.95 36.01 3.52
C GLU A 159 -9.71 36.86 3.81
N GLY A 160 -8.60 36.27 4.24
CA GLY A 160 -7.35 36.99 4.49
C GLY A 160 -6.75 37.59 3.22
N TYR A 161 -6.90 36.92 2.08
CA TYR A 161 -6.49 37.52 0.79
C TYR A 161 -7.43 38.66 0.36
N ASP A 162 -8.74 38.46 0.43
CA ASP A 162 -9.73 39.47 0.06
C ASP A 162 -9.63 40.72 0.96
N GLY A 163 -9.23 40.54 2.24
CA GLY A 163 -8.92 41.60 3.19
C GLY A 163 -7.52 42.22 3.08
N ALA A 164 -6.71 41.79 2.11
CA ALA A 164 -5.31 42.23 1.93
C ALA A 164 -4.40 41.98 3.16
N GLU A 165 -4.73 40.99 3.99
CA GLU A 165 -3.91 40.53 5.12
C GLU A 165 -2.84 39.51 4.70
N ILE A 166 -3.00 38.91 3.52
CA ILE A 166 -2.11 37.89 2.97
C ILE A 166 -1.71 38.27 1.55
N GLU A 167 -0.40 38.29 1.30
CA GLU A 167 0.13 38.28 -0.05
C GLU A 167 0.34 36.84 -0.54
N VAL A 168 -0.30 36.52 -1.66
CA VAL A 168 -0.14 35.22 -2.31
C VAL A 168 0.90 35.34 -3.41
N GLU A 169 2.00 34.62 -3.24
CA GLU A 169 2.97 34.38 -4.31
C GLU A 169 2.40 33.37 -5.30
N PHE A 170 2.35 33.76 -6.58
CA PHE A 170 2.01 32.88 -7.68
C PHE A 170 3.29 32.23 -8.22
N GLY A 171 3.22 30.95 -8.58
CA GLY A 171 4.36 30.30 -9.25
C GLY A 171 4.63 30.90 -10.63
N ASP A 172 5.76 30.52 -11.25
CA ASP A 172 6.31 31.04 -12.53
C ASP A 172 5.35 31.07 -13.73
N ARG A 173 4.16 30.47 -13.61
CA ARG A 173 3.11 30.42 -14.64
C ARG A 173 1.78 31.07 -14.21
N GLY A 174 1.79 31.86 -13.14
CA GLY A 174 0.61 32.55 -12.61
C GLY A 174 -0.41 31.61 -11.97
N TYR A 175 0.00 30.39 -11.57
CA TYR A 175 -0.90 29.42 -10.97
C TYR A 175 -1.09 29.71 -9.47
N PHE A 176 -2.34 29.63 -9.00
CA PHE A 176 -2.70 29.74 -7.59
C PHE A 176 -2.25 28.53 -6.74
N PHE A 177 -1.69 27.49 -7.36
CA PHE A 177 -1.16 26.33 -6.65
C PHE A 177 0.35 26.45 -6.46
N GLY A 178 0.80 26.26 -5.22
CA GLY A 178 2.23 26.22 -4.90
C GLY A 178 2.47 25.88 -3.43
N ARG A 179 3.75 25.66 -3.11
CA ARG A 179 4.20 25.38 -1.74
C ARG A 179 3.82 26.49 -0.76
N HIS A 180 3.76 27.74 -1.24
CA HIS A 180 3.31 28.88 -0.44
C HIS A 180 1.87 28.71 0.06
N ILE A 181 0.93 28.39 -0.85
CA ILE A 181 -0.47 28.16 -0.45
C ILE A 181 -0.61 26.91 0.45
N GLU A 182 0.11 25.82 0.18
CA GLU A 182 0.11 24.66 1.09
C GLU A 182 0.63 25.03 2.49
N THR A 183 1.62 25.92 2.55
CA THR A 183 2.16 26.45 3.80
C THR A 183 1.09 27.28 4.52
N LEU A 184 0.42 28.20 3.83
CA LEU A 184 -0.65 29.03 4.41
C LEU A 184 -1.87 28.20 4.87
N LEU A 185 -2.21 27.12 4.15
CA LEU A 185 -3.24 26.16 4.58
C LEU A 185 -2.76 25.25 5.72
N GLY A 186 -1.46 25.17 5.96
CA GLY A 186 -0.86 24.23 6.91
C GLY A 186 -1.06 22.77 6.52
N LEU A 187 -1.17 22.45 5.22
CA LEU A 187 -1.37 21.10 4.68
C LEU A 187 -1.16 21.05 3.17
N SER A 188 -0.85 19.87 2.64
CA SER A 188 -0.72 19.67 1.20
C SER A 188 -2.08 19.57 0.50
N PHE A 189 -2.16 19.98 -0.76
CA PHE A 189 -3.41 20.02 -1.52
C PHE A 189 -4.09 18.64 -1.66
N ASN A 190 -3.31 17.56 -1.64
CA ASN A 190 -3.84 16.18 -1.66
C ASN A 190 -4.60 15.79 -0.37
N GLN A 191 -4.62 16.65 0.65
CA GLN A 191 -5.34 16.46 1.91
C GLN A 191 -6.66 17.26 1.96
N LEU A 192 -6.93 18.11 0.96
CA LEU A 192 -8.17 18.87 0.88
C LEU A 192 -9.34 17.97 0.54
N ASN A 193 -10.47 18.18 1.21
CA ASN A 193 -11.74 17.60 0.78
C ASN A 193 -12.33 18.37 -0.42
N PRO A 194 -13.31 17.78 -1.15
CA PRO A 194 -13.92 18.42 -2.31
C PRO A 194 -14.52 19.81 -2.01
N SER A 195 -15.09 20.00 -0.82
CA SER A 195 -15.68 21.27 -0.42
C SER A 195 -14.65 22.39 -0.25
N ALA A 196 -13.50 22.11 0.38
CA ALA A 196 -12.40 23.05 0.50
C ALA A 196 -11.81 23.39 -0.88
N PHE A 197 -11.67 22.39 -1.74
CA PHE A 197 -11.20 22.57 -3.10
C PHE A 197 -12.14 23.45 -3.93
N ALA A 198 -13.46 23.26 -3.79
CA ALA A 198 -14.46 24.07 -4.46
C ALA A 198 -14.37 25.56 -4.07
N ILE A 199 -14.13 25.85 -2.78
CA ILE A 199 -13.93 27.23 -2.29
C ILE A 199 -12.72 27.89 -2.95
N LEU A 200 -11.56 27.21 -2.94
CA LEU A 200 -10.34 27.75 -3.55
C LEU A 200 -10.50 27.93 -5.07
N LYS A 201 -11.20 27.00 -5.72
CA LYS A 201 -11.49 27.08 -7.16
C LYS A 201 -12.38 28.28 -7.46
N GLU A 202 -13.50 28.44 -6.76
CA GLU A 202 -14.40 29.57 -6.93
C GLU A 202 -13.65 30.90 -6.75
N PHE A 203 -12.82 31.00 -5.72
CA PHE A 203 -11.97 32.16 -5.50
C PHE A 203 -11.07 32.46 -6.71
N CYS A 204 -10.41 31.44 -7.27
CA CYS A 204 -9.55 31.62 -8.45
C CYS A 204 -10.35 32.03 -9.69
N ASP A 205 -11.51 31.41 -9.92
CA ASP A 205 -12.41 31.72 -11.03
C ASP A 205 -12.86 33.20 -10.94
N ARG A 206 -13.21 33.69 -9.75
CA ARG A 206 -13.59 35.10 -9.52
C ARG A 206 -12.46 36.09 -9.76
N ARG A 207 -11.21 35.72 -9.43
CA ARG A 207 -10.03 36.58 -9.58
C ARG A 207 -9.33 36.45 -10.93
N GLY A 208 -9.82 35.57 -11.81
CA GLY A 208 -9.20 35.28 -13.10
C GLY A 208 -7.87 34.55 -12.98
N PHE A 209 -7.59 33.91 -11.85
CA PHE A 209 -6.35 33.16 -11.65
C PHE A 209 -6.41 31.81 -12.35
N ALA A 210 -5.29 31.43 -12.95
CA ALA A 210 -5.16 30.09 -13.50
C ALA A 210 -5.15 29.08 -12.36
N PHE A 211 -6.22 28.30 -12.25
CA PHE A 211 -6.30 27.20 -11.32
C PHE A 211 -5.68 25.97 -11.98
N GLN A 212 -4.43 25.66 -11.67
CA GLN A 212 -3.77 24.48 -12.22
C GLN A 212 -4.62 23.25 -11.88
N ARG A 213 -5.23 22.67 -12.91
CA ARG A 213 -6.00 21.43 -12.78
C ARG A 213 -5.00 20.39 -12.31
N LEU A 214 -4.98 20.11 -11.00
CA LEU A 214 -4.48 18.85 -10.47
C LEU A 214 -5.44 17.75 -10.97
N GLU A 215 -5.46 17.52 -12.28
CA GLU A 215 -5.95 16.32 -12.95
C GLU A 215 -5.10 15.09 -12.61
N ARG A 216 -4.14 15.22 -11.69
CA ARG A 216 -3.79 14.11 -10.81
C ARG A 216 -4.99 13.80 -9.93
N LYS A 217 -5.99 13.12 -10.54
CA LYS A 217 -7.16 12.51 -9.92
C LYS A 217 -7.50 13.26 -8.63
N LEU A 218 -8.32 14.32 -8.71
CA LEU A 218 -9.32 14.53 -7.65
C LEU A 218 -9.83 13.13 -7.38
N VAL A 219 -9.33 12.54 -6.29
CA VAL A 219 -9.27 11.10 -6.10
C VAL A 219 -10.63 10.60 -6.51
N LYS A 220 -10.72 9.79 -7.59
CA LYS A 220 -11.95 9.12 -8.03
C LYS A 220 -12.76 8.91 -6.78
N ASP A 221 -13.85 9.65 -6.65
CA ASP A 221 -14.64 9.90 -5.46
C ASP A 221 -14.16 9.18 -4.19
N SER A 222 -13.97 9.94 -3.11
CA SER A 222 -14.49 9.74 -1.74
C SER A 222 -15.20 8.42 -1.30
N GLU A 223 -15.48 7.47 -2.18
CA GLU A 223 -16.10 6.17 -1.98
C GLU A 223 -15.13 4.97 -1.88
N ARG A 224 -13.91 4.96 -2.44
CA ARG A 224 -13.19 3.67 -2.57
C ARG A 224 -11.66 3.60 -2.42
N ILE A 225 -10.93 4.66 -2.04
CA ILE A 225 -9.58 4.45 -1.48
C ILE A 225 -9.77 3.83 -0.09
N ASN A 226 -9.80 2.50 -0.08
CA ASN A 226 -9.81 1.58 1.05
C ASN A 226 -9.81 2.30 2.40
N ARG A 227 -11.00 2.78 2.79
CA ARG A 227 -11.26 3.51 4.04
C ARG A 227 -10.60 2.78 5.22
N LYS A 228 -10.64 1.45 5.16
CA LYS A 228 -9.94 0.53 6.05
C LYS A 228 -8.42 0.66 6.05
N THR A 229 -7.75 0.52 4.90
CA THR A 229 -6.27 0.60 4.85
C THR A 229 -5.75 1.98 5.24
N THR A 230 -6.45 3.05 4.84
CA THR A 230 -6.06 4.42 5.21
C THR A 230 -6.28 4.66 6.70
N GLY A 231 -7.47 4.33 7.22
CA GLY A 231 -7.82 4.46 8.63
C GLY A 231 -6.91 3.66 9.55
N ASP A 232 -6.67 2.39 9.25
CA ASP A 232 -5.75 1.53 10.00
C ASP A 232 -4.33 2.11 10.02
N ALA A 233 -3.88 2.71 8.92
CA ALA A 233 -2.57 3.35 8.89
C ALA A 233 -2.50 4.60 9.79
N TYR A 234 -3.58 5.35 9.96
CA TYR A 234 -3.65 6.45 10.94
C TYR A 234 -3.75 5.94 12.37
N ARG A 235 -4.50 4.86 12.63
CA ARG A 235 -4.56 4.21 13.95
C ARG A 235 -3.18 3.71 14.41
N LYS A 236 -2.35 3.21 13.48
CA LYS A 236 -0.97 2.79 13.78
C LYS A 236 -0.11 3.88 14.41
N VAL A 237 -0.38 5.17 14.15
CA VAL A 237 0.36 6.25 14.82
C VAL A 237 0.05 6.27 16.32
N TRP A 238 -1.21 6.13 16.70
CA TRP A 238 -1.61 6.06 18.11
C TRP A 238 -1.02 4.83 18.81
N THR A 239 -1.02 3.69 18.13
CA THR A 239 -0.39 2.47 18.64
C THR A 239 1.13 2.66 18.81
N ALA A 240 1.81 3.25 17.83
CA ALA A 240 3.25 3.53 17.92
C ALA A 240 3.59 4.49 19.07
N LEU A 241 2.80 5.56 19.26
CA LEU A 241 2.99 6.47 20.40
C LEU A 241 2.89 5.74 21.75
N TRP A 242 1.93 4.82 21.87
CA TRP A 242 1.77 4.01 23.08
C TRP A 242 2.92 3.01 23.26
N ASP A 243 3.27 2.27 22.20
CA ASP A 243 4.28 1.22 22.25
C ASP A 243 5.67 1.80 22.56
N PHE A 244 5.96 3.02 22.10
CA PHE A 244 7.23 3.71 22.35
C PHE A 244 7.17 4.78 23.45
N ARG A 245 6.11 4.83 24.26
CA ARG A 245 5.92 5.88 25.29
C ARG A 245 7.09 6.00 26.29
N GLU A 246 7.81 4.91 26.55
CA GLU A 246 8.99 4.91 27.44
C GLU A 246 10.20 5.60 26.78
N ILE A 247 10.33 5.50 25.45
CA ILE A 247 11.37 6.18 24.67
C ILE A 247 10.96 7.64 24.40
N LEU A 248 9.65 7.88 24.23
CA LEU A 248 9.04 9.19 24.02
C LEU A 248 8.73 9.88 25.35
N SER A 249 9.61 9.78 26.34
CA SER A 249 9.36 10.25 27.71
C SER A 249 9.14 11.76 27.83
N HIS A 250 9.59 12.55 26.85
CA HIS A 250 9.37 14.00 26.78
C HIS A 250 7.91 14.38 26.49
N ASP A 251 7.13 13.49 25.86
CA ASP A 251 5.74 13.72 25.47
C ASP A 251 4.97 12.40 25.34
N ALA A 252 4.97 11.60 26.42
CA ALA A 252 4.38 10.27 26.42
C ALA A 252 2.84 10.32 26.44
N ILE A 253 2.19 9.58 25.54
CA ILE A 253 0.73 9.45 25.54
C ILE A 253 0.24 8.68 26.79
N PRO A 254 -0.80 9.16 27.51
CA PRO A 254 -1.17 8.59 28.81
C PRO A 254 -2.09 7.37 28.73
N PHE A 255 -2.56 7.00 27.53
CA PHE A 255 -3.49 5.88 27.35
C PHE A 255 -3.20 5.09 26.07
N ARG A 256 -3.63 3.83 26.06
CA ARG A 256 -3.61 2.99 24.87
C ARG A 256 -4.86 3.24 24.05
N ALA A 257 -4.70 3.66 22.81
CA ALA A 257 -5.81 3.73 21.87
C ALA A 257 -6.31 2.32 21.51
N GLU A 258 -7.49 1.96 22.00
CA GLU A 258 -8.18 0.74 21.60
C GLU A 258 -9.04 1.03 20.37
N PRO A 259 -8.98 0.19 19.32
CA PRO A 259 -9.84 0.38 18.16
C PRO A 259 -11.30 0.37 18.60
N LEU A 260 -12.07 1.41 18.28
CA LEU A 260 -13.51 1.37 18.49
C LEU A 260 -14.04 0.24 17.61
N GLY A 261 -14.62 -0.78 18.24
CA GLY A 261 -15.27 -1.88 17.53
C GLY A 261 -16.21 -1.34 16.47
N GLY A 262 -16.10 -1.87 15.25
CA GLY A 262 -16.65 -1.23 14.04
C GLY A 262 -15.51 -1.00 13.06
N GLY A 263 -15.16 -2.03 12.31
CA GLY A 263 -14.20 -1.86 11.23
C GLY A 263 -14.67 -0.76 10.28
N TRP A 264 -13.74 -0.09 9.63
CA TRP A 264 -13.94 0.73 8.41
C TRP A 264 -14.53 -0.06 7.22
N ALA A 265 -15.14 -1.21 7.48
CA ALA A 265 -16.06 -1.82 6.58
C ALA A 265 -17.21 -0.82 6.43
N GLY A 266 -17.23 -0.08 5.30
CA GLY A 266 -18.53 0.26 4.75
C GLY A 266 -19.37 -1.02 4.70
N GLU A 267 -20.70 -0.91 4.72
CA GLU A 267 -21.62 -2.06 4.60
C GLU A 267 -20.95 -3.13 3.75
N GLU A 268 -20.71 -4.32 4.32
CA GLU A 268 -20.18 -5.45 3.56
C GLU A 268 -21.19 -5.72 2.45
N ARG A 269 -21.03 -5.03 1.32
CA ARG A 269 -21.62 -5.43 0.06
C ARG A 269 -20.90 -6.72 -0.23
N ARG A 270 -21.53 -7.82 0.20
CA ARG A 270 -21.19 -9.15 -0.27
C ARG A 270 -20.98 -9.02 -1.76
N THR A 271 -19.80 -9.41 -2.24
CA THR A 271 -19.59 -9.53 -3.68
C THR A 271 -20.75 -10.40 -4.15
N PRO A 272 -21.62 -9.90 -5.04
CA PRO A 272 -22.74 -10.70 -5.51
C PRO A 272 -22.15 -11.98 -6.09
N ASP A 273 -22.77 -13.12 -5.77
CA ASP A 273 -22.34 -14.39 -6.31
C ASP A 273 -22.29 -14.28 -7.84
N SER A 274 -21.24 -14.84 -8.45
CA SER A 274 -21.17 -14.90 -9.90
C SER A 274 -22.38 -15.67 -10.42
N PRO A 275 -23.01 -15.23 -11.53
CA PRO A 275 -24.17 -15.94 -12.10
C PRO A 275 -23.87 -17.43 -12.26
N PRO A 276 -24.78 -18.35 -11.89
CA PRO A 276 -24.52 -19.79 -11.88
C PRO A 276 -24.01 -20.33 -13.22
N TYR A 277 -24.55 -19.81 -14.32
CA TYR A 277 -24.10 -20.15 -15.67
C TYR A 277 -22.64 -19.76 -15.91
N GLN A 278 -22.24 -18.55 -15.51
CA GLN A 278 -20.87 -18.06 -15.70
C GLN A 278 -19.88 -18.90 -14.88
N THR A 279 -20.22 -19.22 -13.63
CA THR A 279 -19.41 -20.09 -12.79
C THR A 279 -19.25 -21.48 -13.41
N SER A 280 -20.36 -22.09 -13.84
CA SER A 280 -20.35 -23.41 -14.48
C SER A 280 -19.56 -23.43 -15.78
N PHE A 281 -19.68 -22.38 -16.59
CA PHE A 281 -18.92 -22.19 -17.83
C PHE A 281 -17.41 -22.12 -17.55
N LEU A 282 -17.00 -21.32 -16.57
CA LEU A 282 -15.59 -21.17 -16.18
C LEU A 282 -14.99 -22.48 -15.64
N VAL A 283 -15.73 -23.20 -14.80
CA VAL A 283 -15.30 -24.52 -14.30
C VAL A 283 -15.13 -25.50 -15.45
N ASN A 284 -16.10 -25.57 -16.37
CA ASN A 284 -16.03 -26.45 -17.53
C ASN A 284 -14.88 -26.07 -18.48
N ALA A 285 -14.67 -24.78 -18.74
CA ALA A 285 -13.55 -24.31 -19.57
C ALA A 285 -12.20 -24.67 -18.92
N ALA A 286 -12.05 -24.42 -17.62
CA ALA A 286 -10.85 -24.79 -16.88
C ALA A 286 -10.58 -26.30 -16.94
N LEU A 287 -11.60 -27.13 -16.73
CA LEU A 287 -11.48 -28.58 -16.84
C LEU A 287 -11.05 -29.03 -18.24
N ARG A 288 -11.68 -28.49 -19.30
CA ARG A 288 -11.31 -28.78 -20.69
C ARG A 288 -9.86 -28.45 -20.98
N LEU A 289 -9.37 -27.31 -20.48
CA LEU A 289 -7.98 -26.91 -20.69
C LEU A 289 -7.00 -27.81 -19.93
N LEU A 290 -7.25 -28.10 -18.65
CA LEU A 290 -6.29 -28.86 -17.81
C LEU A 290 -6.26 -30.36 -18.10
N LEU A 291 -7.36 -30.92 -18.59
CA LEU A 291 -7.46 -32.33 -18.95
C LEU A 291 -6.98 -32.62 -20.37
N ASP A 292 -6.80 -31.59 -21.20
CA ASP A 292 -6.24 -31.71 -22.54
C ASP A 292 -4.70 -31.63 -22.51
N ASP A 293 -4.05 -32.38 -23.41
CA ASP A 293 -2.59 -32.42 -23.49
C ASP A 293 -1.98 -31.07 -23.90
N VAL A 294 -2.77 -30.16 -24.50
CA VAL A 294 -2.31 -28.83 -24.89
C VAL A 294 -1.70 -28.04 -23.73
N ALA A 295 -2.18 -28.22 -22.49
CA ALA A 295 -1.61 -27.55 -21.32
C ALA A 295 -0.16 -27.98 -21.05
N LEU A 296 0.16 -29.26 -21.27
CA LEU A 296 1.53 -29.77 -21.16
C LEU A 296 2.38 -29.33 -22.35
N GLN A 297 1.84 -29.36 -23.56
CA GLN A 297 2.54 -28.89 -24.76
C GLN A 297 2.93 -27.41 -24.65
N ILE A 298 2.08 -26.57 -24.06
CA ILE A 298 2.38 -25.15 -23.80
C ILE A 298 3.57 -25.01 -22.84
N LEU A 299 3.61 -25.83 -21.80
CA LEU A 299 4.72 -25.84 -20.83
C LEU A 299 6.02 -26.32 -21.49
N GLU A 300 5.97 -27.40 -22.27
CA GLU A 300 7.12 -27.93 -23.00
C GLU A 300 7.67 -26.90 -23.99
N LEU A 301 6.78 -26.24 -24.74
CA LEU A 301 7.15 -25.15 -25.64
C LEU A 301 7.86 -24.01 -24.90
N ALA A 302 7.38 -23.64 -23.70
CA ALA A 302 8.02 -22.63 -22.88
C ALA A 302 9.41 -23.05 -22.36
N GLN A 303 9.61 -24.34 -22.08
CA GLN A 303 10.91 -24.89 -21.68
C GLN A 303 11.93 -24.90 -22.83
N LEU A 304 11.49 -25.25 -24.05
CA LEU A 304 12.34 -25.30 -25.24
C LEU A 304 12.90 -23.93 -25.64
N GLN A 305 12.17 -22.84 -25.41
CA GLN A 305 12.60 -21.50 -25.79
C GLN A 305 13.54 -20.82 -24.78
N GLY A 306 13.65 -21.35 -23.56
CA GLY A 306 14.10 -20.59 -22.40
C GLY A 306 13.16 -19.39 -22.15
N PHE A 307 13.00 -18.97 -20.90
CA PHE A 307 12.04 -17.92 -20.53
C PHE A 307 12.28 -16.54 -21.18
N ALA A 308 13.31 -16.40 -22.01
CA ALA A 308 13.56 -15.25 -22.85
C ALA A 308 14.43 -15.64 -24.06
N SER A 309 13.89 -15.70 -25.28
CA SER A 309 14.67 -15.34 -26.48
C SER A 309 13.85 -15.31 -27.78
N GLY A 310 14.28 -14.43 -28.69
CA GLY A 310 13.78 -14.19 -30.05
C GLY A 310 13.90 -15.36 -31.04
N LYS A 311 13.60 -16.58 -30.60
CA LYS A 311 13.64 -17.83 -31.37
C LYS A 311 12.24 -18.34 -31.70
N GLU A 312 11.21 -17.52 -31.58
CA GLU A 312 9.82 -17.94 -31.73
C GLU A 312 9.53 -18.54 -33.11
N GLN A 313 10.16 -18.01 -34.14
CA GLN A 313 10.06 -18.51 -35.52
C GLN A 313 10.59 -19.94 -35.70
N GLN A 314 11.53 -20.40 -34.86
CA GLN A 314 12.09 -21.76 -34.96
C GLN A 314 11.08 -22.85 -34.56
N HIS A 315 10.03 -22.47 -33.81
CA HIS A 315 9.01 -23.38 -33.31
C HIS A 315 7.61 -23.01 -33.79
N GLU A 316 7.50 -22.26 -34.89
CA GLU A 316 6.23 -21.75 -35.42
C GLU A 316 5.18 -22.87 -35.61
N GLN A 317 5.58 -24.05 -36.09
CA GLN A 317 4.68 -25.19 -36.25
C GLN A 317 4.05 -25.65 -34.92
N ALA A 318 4.80 -25.61 -33.83
CA ALA A 318 4.30 -25.95 -32.50
C ALA A 318 3.29 -24.90 -32.00
N PHE A 319 3.56 -23.60 -32.23
CA PHE A 319 2.60 -22.54 -31.93
C PHE A 319 1.30 -22.70 -32.72
N VAL A 320 1.39 -22.96 -34.03
CA VAL A 320 0.21 -23.17 -34.88
C VAL A 320 -0.60 -24.38 -34.42
N HIS A 321 0.07 -25.48 -34.06
CA HIS A 321 -0.59 -26.67 -33.54
C HIS A 321 -1.33 -26.39 -32.23
N ILE A 322 -0.65 -25.80 -31.25
CA ILE A 322 -1.22 -25.45 -29.93
C ILE A 322 -2.35 -24.43 -30.08
N SER A 323 -2.15 -23.38 -30.89
CA SER A 323 -3.14 -22.36 -31.17
C SER A 323 -4.42 -22.96 -31.75
N ARG A 324 -4.30 -23.86 -32.73
CA ARG A 324 -5.44 -24.60 -33.29
C ARG A 324 -6.15 -25.43 -32.22
N ARG A 325 -5.41 -26.11 -31.35
CA ARG A 325 -6.01 -26.94 -30.29
C ARG A 325 -6.75 -26.08 -29.27
N LEU A 326 -6.20 -24.95 -28.86
CA LEU A 326 -6.86 -23.99 -27.97
C LEU A 326 -8.17 -23.46 -28.56
N VAL A 327 -8.17 -23.09 -29.84
CA VAL A 327 -9.39 -22.66 -30.54
C VAL A 327 -10.45 -23.76 -30.57
N GLN A 328 -10.06 -25.02 -30.80
CA GLN A 328 -10.99 -26.16 -30.73
C GLN A 328 -11.59 -26.37 -29.34
N LEU A 329 -10.86 -26.01 -28.28
CA LEU A 329 -11.34 -26.07 -26.90
C LEU A 329 -12.22 -24.86 -26.52
N GLY A 330 -12.31 -23.85 -27.40
CA GLY A 330 -13.09 -22.62 -27.20
C GLY A 330 -12.31 -21.48 -26.54
N PHE A 331 -10.97 -21.52 -26.61
CA PHE A 331 -10.09 -20.43 -26.16
C PHE A 331 -9.57 -19.63 -27.35
N ASP A 332 -9.07 -18.42 -27.07
CA ASP A 332 -8.29 -17.69 -28.06
C ASP A 332 -7.00 -18.46 -28.39
N GLY A 333 -6.58 -18.36 -29.65
CA GLY A 333 -5.31 -18.90 -30.10
C GLY A 333 -4.12 -18.23 -29.41
N ILE A 334 -2.94 -18.85 -29.55
CA ILE A 334 -1.69 -18.23 -29.12
C ILE A 334 -0.96 -17.58 -30.28
N ALA A 335 -0.43 -16.39 -30.04
CA ALA A 335 0.47 -15.70 -30.95
C ALA A 335 1.85 -16.36 -30.93
N VAL A 336 2.58 -16.29 -32.05
CA VAL A 336 3.99 -16.74 -32.18
C VAL A 336 4.92 -15.72 -31.50
N ALA A 337 4.69 -15.49 -30.21
CA ALA A 337 5.40 -14.51 -29.40
C ALA A 337 5.40 -14.97 -27.93
N TYR A 338 6.57 -14.89 -27.28
CA TYR A 338 6.63 -15.17 -25.84
C TYR A 338 5.87 -14.11 -25.02
N ARG A 339 6.02 -12.83 -25.38
CA ARG A 339 5.34 -11.68 -24.75
C ARG A 339 4.90 -10.68 -25.83
N HIS A 340 3.76 -10.03 -25.64
CA HIS A 340 3.44 -8.84 -26.44
C HIS A 340 4.36 -7.70 -26.02
N THR A 341 4.93 -7.03 -27.00
CA THR A 341 5.61 -5.74 -26.84
C THR A 341 4.86 -4.71 -27.67
N ARG A 342 5.11 -3.42 -27.42
CA ARG A 342 4.54 -2.32 -28.20
C ARG A 342 4.74 -2.44 -29.73
N TRP A 343 5.65 -3.32 -30.17
CA TRP A 343 6.03 -3.53 -31.57
C TRP A 343 5.68 -4.93 -32.11
N THR A 344 5.15 -5.83 -31.27
CA THR A 344 4.87 -7.24 -31.61
C THR A 344 3.46 -7.61 -31.15
N ASP A 345 2.49 -6.83 -31.58
CA ASP A 345 1.07 -7.17 -31.45
C ASP A 345 0.72 -8.16 -32.57
N GLY A 346 0.41 -9.38 -32.16
CA GLY A 346 -0.16 -10.40 -33.03
C GLY A 346 -1.56 -10.76 -32.52
N GLU A 347 -2.39 -11.34 -33.38
CA GLU A 347 -3.69 -11.85 -32.97
C GLU A 347 -3.53 -13.04 -31.99
N GLY A 348 -4.25 -12.98 -30.86
CA GLY A 348 -4.24 -14.01 -29.82
C GLY A 348 -3.38 -13.70 -28.60
N ASN A 349 -3.32 -14.65 -27.66
CA ASN A 349 -2.58 -14.51 -26.41
C ASN A 349 -1.09 -14.84 -26.59
N SER A 350 -0.19 -14.07 -25.97
CA SER A 350 1.22 -14.47 -25.88
C SER A 350 1.40 -15.75 -25.06
N LEU A 351 2.47 -16.51 -25.33
CA LEU A 351 2.80 -17.73 -24.58
C LEU A 351 2.88 -17.47 -23.06
N ARG A 352 3.44 -16.33 -22.66
CA ARG A 352 3.51 -15.89 -21.26
C ARG A 352 2.11 -15.70 -20.66
N THR A 353 1.20 -15.03 -21.35
CA THR A 353 -0.17 -14.83 -20.85
C THR A 353 -0.87 -16.17 -20.67
N THR A 354 -0.77 -17.06 -21.66
CA THR A 354 -1.40 -18.37 -21.60
C THR A 354 -0.85 -19.23 -20.46
N LEU A 355 0.48 -19.25 -20.30
CA LEU A 355 1.14 -20.05 -19.27
C LEU A 355 0.89 -19.52 -17.84
N PHE A 356 1.14 -18.23 -17.60
CA PHE A 356 1.15 -17.66 -16.25
C PHE A 356 -0.18 -17.10 -15.78
N VAL A 357 -1.10 -16.84 -16.70
CA VAL A 357 -2.42 -16.30 -16.37
C VAL A 357 -3.47 -17.35 -16.63
N ILE A 358 -3.64 -17.79 -17.87
CA ILE A 358 -4.78 -18.64 -18.24
C ILE A 358 -4.70 -20.02 -17.58
N ILE A 359 -3.57 -20.73 -17.70
CA ILE A 359 -3.41 -22.06 -17.08
C ILE A 359 -3.43 -21.95 -15.55
N VAL A 360 -2.76 -20.96 -14.96
CA VAL A 360 -2.77 -20.76 -13.49
C VAL A 360 -4.18 -20.48 -12.99
N VAL A 361 -4.94 -19.61 -13.66
CA VAL A 361 -6.34 -19.32 -13.32
C VAL A 361 -7.20 -20.57 -13.46
N ALA A 362 -7.01 -21.38 -14.52
CA ALA A 362 -7.72 -22.64 -14.67
C ALA A 362 -7.44 -23.61 -13.51
N CYS A 363 -6.17 -23.76 -13.10
CA CYS A 363 -5.80 -24.56 -11.93
C CYS A 363 -6.49 -24.05 -10.65
N VAL A 364 -6.46 -22.74 -10.41
CA VAL A 364 -7.09 -22.13 -9.22
C VAL A 364 -8.61 -22.32 -9.25
N ILE A 365 -9.28 -22.19 -10.40
CA ILE A 365 -10.73 -22.44 -10.54
C ILE A 365 -11.06 -23.88 -10.17
N VAL A 366 -10.32 -24.85 -10.69
CA VAL A 366 -10.51 -26.27 -10.37
C VAL A 366 -10.29 -26.52 -8.89
N LEU A 367 -9.18 -26.03 -8.32
CA LEU A 367 -8.89 -26.17 -6.90
C LEU A 367 -10.00 -25.55 -6.05
N ALA A 368 -10.40 -24.30 -6.31
CA ALA A 368 -11.46 -23.61 -5.58
C ALA A 368 -12.79 -24.38 -5.65
N ASN A 369 -13.17 -24.85 -6.83
CA ASN A 369 -14.45 -25.54 -7.04
C ASN A 369 -14.51 -26.88 -6.31
N PHE A 370 -13.45 -27.70 -6.39
CA PHE A 370 -13.47 -29.06 -5.81
C PHE A 370 -13.05 -29.12 -4.34
N THR A 371 -12.42 -28.07 -3.80
CA THR A 371 -12.00 -28.03 -2.38
C THR A 371 -12.82 -27.05 -1.54
N ALA A 372 -13.64 -26.21 -2.18
CA ALA A 372 -14.41 -25.13 -1.55
C ALA A 372 -13.55 -24.28 -0.60
N ARG A 373 -12.29 -24.00 -0.98
CA ARG A 373 -11.32 -23.21 -0.22
C ARG A 373 -11.32 -21.75 -0.67
N ARG A 374 -10.94 -20.86 0.26
CA ARG A 374 -10.84 -19.42 0.00
C ARG A 374 -9.60 -19.10 -0.83
N ASP A 375 -9.65 -17.97 -1.53
CA ASP A 375 -8.54 -17.42 -2.30
C ASP A 375 -7.20 -17.38 -1.51
N SER A 376 -7.24 -16.90 -0.27
CA SER A 376 -6.08 -16.79 0.62
C SER A 376 -5.56 -18.15 1.12
N GLU A 377 -6.43 -19.15 1.23
CA GLU A 377 -6.05 -20.52 1.60
C GLU A 377 -5.38 -21.20 0.40
N LEU A 378 -5.93 -21.03 -0.81
CA LEU A 378 -5.35 -21.52 -2.06
C LEU A 378 -4.01 -20.85 -2.40
N ALA A 379 -3.89 -19.54 -2.15
CA ALA A 379 -2.64 -18.81 -2.33
C ALA A 379 -1.52 -19.25 -1.37
N SER A 380 -1.85 -20.02 -0.31
CA SER A 380 -0.89 -20.55 0.65
C SER A 380 -0.47 -22.00 0.40
N LEU A 381 -0.96 -22.61 -0.69
CA LEU A 381 -0.59 -23.98 -1.06
C LEU A 381 0.90 -24.08 -1.38
N ARG A 382 1.55 -25.11 -0.84
CA ARG A 382 2.97 -25.39 -1.04
C ARG A 382 3.19 -26.32 -2.24
N PRO A 383 4.37 -26.32 -2.87
CA PRO A 383 4.67 -27.22 -3.99
C PRO A 383 4.51 -28.72 -3.65
N ASP A 384 4.68 -29.10 -2.40
CA ASP A 384 4.54 -30.47 -1.88
C ASP A 384 3.19 -30.71 -1.17
N CYS A 385 2.14 -29.94 -1.52
CA CYS A 385 0.84 -30.06 -0.86
C CYS A 385 0.04 -31.33 -1.17
N LEU A 386 0.56 -32.26 -1.99
CA LEU A 386 -0.06 -33.57 -2.21
C LEU A 386 0.65 -34.64 -1.39
N SER A 387 -0.12 -35.41 -0.63
CA SER A 387 0.32 -36.62 0.06
C SER A 387 -0.49 -37.82 -0.41
N PHE A 388 0.07 -39.02 -0.32
CA PHE A 388 -0.61 -40.27 -0.65
C PHE A 388 -0.66 -41.15 0.58
N ASP A 389 -1.78 -41.81 0.80
CA ASP A 389 -1.90 -42.80 1.88
C ASP A 389 -1.40 -44.18 1.47
N ALA A 390 -1.48 -45.15 2.39
CA ALA A 390 -1.03 -46.52 2.18
C ALA A 390 -1.79 -47.25 1.05
N PHE A 391 -2.95 -46.76 0.64
CA PHE A 391 -3.77 -47.32 -0.43
C PHE A 391 -3.61 -46.56 -1.76
N GLY A 392 -2.73 -45.55 -1.80
CA GLY A 392 -2.49 -44.73 -2.98
C GLY A 392 -3.55 -43.66 -3.22
N ALA A 393 -4.46 -43.41 -2.27
CA ALA A 393 -5.39 -42.29 -2.40
C ALA A 393 -4.66 -40.97 -2.10
N ALA A 394 -4.90 -39.96 -2.95
CA ALA A 394 -4.25 -38.67 -2.84
C ALA A 394 -5.01 -37.73 -1.90
N TRP A 395 -4.26 -36.92 -1.17
CA TRP A 395 -4.73 -35.97 -0.17
C TRP A 395 -4.04 -34.63 -0.36
N LEU A 396 -4.82 -33.56 -0.49
CA LEU A 396 -4.36 -32.18 -0.54
C LEU A 396 -4.23 -31.61 0.87
N GLU A 397 -3.05 -31.17 1.24
CA GLU A 397 -2.76 -30.46 2.48
C GLU A 397 -2.92 -28.95 2.29
N CYS A 398 -3.83 -28.33 3.03
CA CYS A 398 -4.13 -26.89 2.92
C CYS A 398 -4.23 -26.24 4.30
N PHE A 399 -3.74 -25.00 4.42
CA PHE A 399 -3.75 -24.23 5.66
C PHE A 399 -5.05 -23.41 5.79
N ILE A 400 -5.74 -23.52 6.93
CA ILE A 400 -7.01 -22.80 7.18
C ILE A 400 -6.76 -21.54 8.04
N THR A 401 -6.81 -20.38 7.40
CA THR A 401 -6.55 -19.06 8.03
C THR A 401 -7.67 -18.56 8.94
N LYS A 402 -8.94 -18.87 8.65
CA LYS A 402 -10.04 -18.12 9.28
C LYS A 402 -10.30 -18.46 10.77
N ASN A 403 -10.02 -19.69 11.21
CA ASN A 403 -10.49 -20.14 12.53
C ASN A 403 -9.52 -21.03 13.34
N LYS A 404 -8.54 -21.69 12.71
CA LYS A 404 -7.74 -22.72 13.39
C LYS A 404 -6.23 -22.56 13.22
N ASN A 405 -5.73 -21.83 12.22
CA ASN A 405 -4.30 -21.75 11.92
C ASN A 405 -3.64 -23.14 11.87
N GLU A 406 -4.35 -24.11 11.31
CA GLU A 406 -3.96 -25.51 11.24
C GLU A 406 -4.00 -26.00 9.78
N SER A 407 -3.13 -26.96 9.48
CA SER A 407 -3.14 -27.69 8.20
C SER A 407 -4.18 -28.81 8.23
N VAL A 408 -4.98 -28.93 7.18
CA VAL A 408 -6.01 -29.96 7.02
C VAL A 408 -5.76 -30.75 5.74
N LYS A 409 -6.02 -32.06 5.78
CA LYS A 409 -5.99 -32.95 4.62
C LYS A 409 -7.38 -33.07 4.00
N LEU A 410 -7.47 -32.86 2.69
CA LEU A 410 -8.69 -32.98 1.89
C LEU A 410 -8.48 -34.07 0.83
N PRO A 411 -9.48 -34.91 0.51
CA PRO A 411 -9.36 -35.86 -0.59
C PRO A 411 -9.05 -35.14 -1.92
N ALA A 412 -8.03 -35.61 -2.65
CA ALA A 412 -7.59 -35.02 -3.91
C ALA A 412 -7.96 -35.93 -5.09
N THR A 413 -8.95 -35.52 -5.88
CA THR A 413 -9.31 -36.21 -7.13
C THR A 413 -8.18 -36.12 -8.16
N ALA A 414 -8.22 -36.97 -9.19
CA ALA A 414 -7.23 -36.93 -10.27
C ALA A 414 -7.11 -35.54 -10.93
N THR A 415 -8.21 -34.80 -11.02
CA THR A 415 -8.21 -33.43 -11.54
C THR A 415 -7.49 -32.45 -10.61
N ILE A 416 -7.68 -32.58 -9.29
CA ILE A 416 -6.93 -31.79 -8.30
C ILE A 416 -5.43 -32.11 -8.42
N GLN A 417 -5.09 -33.39 -8.51
CA GLN A 417 -3.70 -33.82 -8.68
C GLN A 417 -3.06 -33.18 -9.92
N LYS A 418 -3.74 -33.28 -11.07
CA LYS A 418 -3.29 -32.67 -12.33
C LYS A 418 -3.10 -31.15 -12.22
N ALA A 419 -4.01 -30.44 -11.56
CA ALA A 419 -3.92 -29.00 -11.36
C ALA A 419 -2.70 -28.61 -10.51
N VAL A 420 -2.45 -29.33 -9.40
CA VAL A 420 -1.27 -29.10 -8.55
C VAL A 420 0.02 -29.46 -9.29
N GLU A 421 0.06 -30.59 -10.00
CA GLU A 421 1.22 -30.98 -10.81
C GLU A 421 1.57 -29.93 -11.86
N LEU A 422 0.58 -29.36 -12.55
CA LEU A 422 0.80 -28.29 -13.52
C LEU A 422 1.35 -27.03 -12.84
N LEU A 423 0.79 -26.60 -11.70
CA LEU A 423 1.31 -25.46 -10.94
C LEU A 423 2.76 -25.68 -10.50
N ASN A 424 3.09 -26.89 -10.03
CA ASN A 424 4.45 -27.27 -9.63
C ASN A 424 5.42 -27.24 -10.80
N LYS A 425 5.00 -27.77 -11.96
CA LYS A 425 5.81 -27.75 -13.18
C LYS A 425 6.04 -26.33 -13.68
N ILE A 426 5.01 -25.47 -13.63
CA ILE A 426 5.14 -24.05 -13.96
C ILE A 426 6.13 -23.37 -12.99
N GLY A 427 6.00 -23.59 -11.67
CA GLY A 427 6.91 -23.00 -10.68
C GLY A 427 8.36 -23.44 -10.87
N SER A 428 8.56 -24.75 -11.07
CA SER A 428 9.87 -25.35 -11.29
C SER A 428 10.55 -24.83 -12.55
N ALA A 429 9.79 -24.64 -13.63
CA ALA A 429 10.34 -24.15 -14.89
C ALA A 429 10.91 -22.73 -14.75
N VAL A 430 10.34 -21.89 -13.88
CA VAL A 430 10.65 -20.45 -13.81
C VAL A 430 11.74 -20.15 -12.78
N GLY A 431 12.18 -21.15 -12.00
CA GLY A 431 13.03 -20.93 -10.82
C GLY A 431 12.35 -20.07 -9.75
N VAL A 432 11.03 -19.94 -9.83
CA VAL A 432 10.20 -19.20 -8.87
C VAL A 432 9.64 -20.23 -7.91
N ASP A 433 10.27 -20.30 -6.73
CA ASP A 433 9.69 -20.92 -5.55
C ASP A 433 8.43 -20.07 -5.22
N PHE A 434 7.22 -20.62 -5.39
CA PHE A 434 5.95 -19.97 -5.03
C PHE A 434 5.79 -19.91 -3.50
N ARG A 435 6.77 -19.31 -2.81
CA ARG A 435 6.81 -19.12 -1.35
C ARG A 435 6.33 -17.75 -0.92
#